data_AF-A0A2V7WR75-F1
#
_entry.id   AF-A0A2V7WR75-F1
#
_cell.length_a   1.000
_cell.length_b   1.000
_cell.length_c   1.000
_cell.angle_alpha   90.00
_cell.angle_beta   90.00
_cell.angle_gamma   90.00
#
_symmetry.space_group_name_H-M   'P 1'
#
loop_
_entity.id
_entity.type
_entity.pdbx_description
1 polymer ?
#
loop_
_entity_poly.entity_id
_entity_poly.type
_entity_poly.pdbx_seq_one_letter_code
_entity_poly.pdbx_strand_id
1 'polypeptide(L)'
;MREAVRFDWDAGNVEKNWVKHSVRYTECEEVFSREPVVVPVRDRPGSREERFIVLGRTAVGRRLSIAFTFRGDRIRVISAREMNRKERREYSRNEETQIAAEISR
;
A
#
# COMPACT_ATOMS: atom_id res chain seq x y z
N MET A 1 15.19 -11.76 -10.55
CA MET A 1 14.29 -12.27 -9.50
C MET A 1 14.09 -11.12 -8.52
N ARG A 2 12.92 -10.43 -8.52
CA ARG A 2 12.67 -9.40 -7.50
C ARG A 2 12.61 -10.11 -6.14
N GLU A 3 13.29 -9.59 -5.12
CA GLU A 3 13.18 -10.14 -3.77
C GLU A 3 11.70 -10.16 -3.34
N ALA A 4 11.27 -11.26 -2.73
CA ALA A 4 9.91 -11.38 -2.24
C ALA A 4 9.70 -10.40 -1.07
N VAL A 5 8.73 -9.51 -1.21
CA VAL A 5 8.32 -8.61 -0.13
C VAL A 5 7.86 -9.45 1.07
N ARG A 6 8.48 -9.25 2.24
CA ARG A 6 8.11 -9.94 3.47
C ARG A 6 7.15 -9.10 4.30
N PHE A 7 6.17 -9.75 4.91
CA PHE A 7 5.18 -9.10 5.76
C PHE A 7 5.31 -9.53 7.23
N ASP A 8 4.97 -8.60 8.13
CA ASP A 8 4.81 -8.82 9.57
C ASP A 8 3.31 -8.91 9.90
N TRP A 9 2.75 -10.11 9.69
CA TRP A 9 1.36 -10.43 10.00
C TRP A 9 1.26 -11.16 11.34
N ASP A 10 0.29 -10.75 12.16
CA ASP A 10 -0.15 -11.40 13.39
C ASP A 10 -1.68 -11.39 13.48
N ALA A 11 -2.23 -12.09 14.46
CA ALA A 11 -3.69 -12.13 14.67
C ALA A 11 -4.31 -10.73 14.87
N GLY A 12 -3.54 -9.75 15.35
CA GLY A 12 -4.00 -8.39 15.60
C GLY A 12 -4.11 -7.51 14.35
N ASN A 13 -3.41 -7.82 13.26
CA ASN A 13 -3.47 -7.02 12.02
C ASN A 13 -4.04 -7.75 10.79
N VAL A 14 -4.07 -9.10 10.79
CA VAL A 14 -4.65 -9.89 9.69
C VAL A 14 -6.15 -9.64 9.55
N GLU A 15 -6.91 -9.69 10.65
CA GLU A 15 -8.37 -9.56 10.60
C GLU A 15 -8.86 -8.12 10.73
N LYS A 16 -8.05 -7.26 11.35
CA LYS A 16 -8.44 -5.87 11.67
C LYS A 16 -8.92 -5.08 10.45
N ASN A 17 -8.24 -5.23 9.31
CA ASN A 17 -8.61 -4.53 8.07
C ASN A 17 -9.84 -5.14 7.40
N TRP A 18 -10.03 -6.44 7.54
CA TRP A 18 -11.23 -7.11 7.06
C TRP A 18 -12.45 -6.59 7.82
N VAL A 19 -12.41 -6.63 9.15
CA VAL A 19 -13.52 -6.20 10.01
C VAL A 19 -13.86 -4.72 9.79
N LYS A 20 -12.85 -3.85 9.68
CA LYS A 20 -13.07 -2.41 9.61
C LYS A 20 -13.33 -1.88 8.19
N HIS A 21 -12.72 -2.49 7.18
CA HIS A 21 -12.63 -1.93 5.83
C HIS A 21 -12.91 -2.93 4.71
N SER A 22 -13.24 -4.19 5.04
CA SER A 22 -13.43 -5.26 4.05
C SER A 22 -12.23 -5.39 3.11
N VAL A 23 -11.02 -5.27 3.66
CA VAL A 23 -9.75 -5.48 2.93
C VAL A 23 -9.03 -6.66 3.56
N ARG A 24 -8.78 -7.70 2.76
CA ARG A 24 -8.03 -8.89 3.19
C ARG A 24 -6.53 -8.61 3.19
N TYR A 25 -5.79 -9.30 4.06
CA TYR A 25 -4.34 -9.18 4.09
C TYR A 25 -3.71 -9.55 2.74
N THR A 26 -4.24 -10.54 2.02
CA THR A 26 -3.79 -10.94 0.68
C THR A 26 -3.95 -9.82 -0.35
N GLU A 27 -4.99 -8.99 -0.23
CA GLU A 27 -5.16 -7.83 -1.12
C GLU A 27 -4.08 -6.77 -0.86
N CYS A 28 -3.63 -6.64 0.39
CA CYS A 28 -2.48 -5.79 0.70
C CYS A 28 -1.22 -6.32 0.02
N GLU A 29 -0.94 -7.63 0.13
CA GLU A 29 0.22 -8.26 -0.51
C GLU A 29 0.20 -8.08 -2.03
N GLU A 30 -0.98 -8.26 -2.65
CA GLU A 30 -1.17 -7.99 -4.08
C GLU A 30 -0.77 -6.58 -4.47
N VAL A 31 -1.19 -5.56 -3.69
CA VAL A 31 -0.82 -4.16 -3.95
C VAL A 31 0.69 -3.97 -3.96
N PHE A 32 1.41 -4.53 -2.99
CA PHE A 32 2.87 -4.42 -2.95
C PHE A 32 3.58 -5.16 -4.10
N SER A 33 2.94 -6.18 -4.68
CA SER A 33 3.49 -6.93 -5.81
C SER A 33 3.30 -6.26 -7.18
N ARG A 34 2.45 -5.22 -7.28
CA ARG A 34 1.96 -4.63 -8.55
C ARG A 34 2.37 -3.17 -8.75
N GLU A 35 3.67 -2.90 -8.60
CA GLU A 35 4.29 -1.58 -8.84
C GLU A 35 3.52 -0.40 -8.25
N PRO A 36 3.37 -0.37 -6.92
CA PRO A 36 2.54 0.63 -6.31
C PRO A 36 3.24 1.99 -6.23
N VAL A 37 2.46 3.03 -5.94
CA VAL A 37 2.96 4.37 -5.67
C VAL A 37 3.14 4.53 -4.17
N VAL A 38 4.38 4.75 -3.72
CA VAL A 38 4.70 5.00 -2.31
C VAL A 38 4.74 6.50 -2.05
N VAL A 39 3.97 6.95 -1.05
CA VAL A 39 3.87 8.33 -0.61
C VAL A 39 4.40 8.42 0.82
N PRO A 40 5.48 9.15 1.08
CA PRO A 40 5.97 9.36 2.44
C PRO A 40 4.96 10.18 3.25
N VAL A 41 4.69 9.77 4.48
CA VAL A 41 3.87 10.57 5.40
C VAL A 41 4.79 11.47 6.20
N ARG A 42 4.49 12.77 6.25
CA ARG A 42 5.11 13.64 7.24
C ARG A 42 4.53 13.30 8.60
N ASP A 43 5.26 12.49 9.35
CA ASP A 43 4.90 12.21 10.72
C ASP A 43 5.01 13.46 11.60
N ARG A 44 4.19 13.51 12.65
CA ARG A 44 4.29 14.58 13.65
C ARG A 44 5.63 14.47 14.38
N PRO A 45 6.26 15.60 14.77
CA PRO A 45 7.41 15.57 15.65
C PRO A 45 7.13 14.71 16.89
N GLY A 46 7.97 13.71 17.14
CA GLY A 46 7.80 12.76 18.25
C GLY A 46 7.05 11.46 17.93
N SER A 47 6.70 11.18 16.67
CA SER A 47 6.26 9.83 16.28
C SER A 47 7.36 8.81 16.55
N ARG A 48 6.99 7.67 17.16
CA ARG A 48 7.91 6.57 17.43
C ARG A 48 8.18 5.67 16.22
N GLU A 49 7.33 5.75 15.19
CA GLU A 49 7.41 4.91 14.00
C GLU A 49 7.21 5.80 12.76
N GLU A 50 8.12 5.64 11.78
CA GLU A 50 7.98 6.26 10.46
C GLU A 50 6.88 5.55 9.67
N ARG A 51 5.94 6.33 9.12
CA ARG A 51 4.78 5.80 8.41
C ARG A 51 4.82 6.17 6.93
N PHE A 52 4.33 5.24 6.13
CA PHE A 52 4.22 5.38 4.69
C PHE A 52 2.80 5.05 4.26
N ILE A 53 2.34 5.71 3.20
CA ILE A 53 1.16 5.27 2.46
C ILE A 53 1.64 4.62 1.18
N VAL A 54 1.08 3.46 0.85
CA VAL A 54 1.16 2.91 -0.48
C VAL A 54 -0.22 2.98 -1.14
N LEU A 55 -0.23 3.43 -2.39
CA LEU A 55 -1.40 3.48 -3.26
C LEU A 55 -1.22 2.44 -4.37
N GLY A 56 -2.16 1.52 -4.51
CA GLY A 56 -2.10 0.53 -5.58
C GLY A 56 -3.42 -0.11 -5.91
N ARG A 57 -3.38 -1.07 -6.84
CA ARG A 57 -4.54 -1.82 -7.32
C ARG A 57 -4.39 -3.32 -7.11
N THR A 58 -5.47 -3.99 -6.74
CA THR A 58 -5.55 -5.46 -6.72
C THR A 58 -5.77 -6.03 -8.12
N ALA A 59 -5.67 -7.35 -8.27
CA ALA A 59 -5.94 -8.04 -9.54
C ALA A 59 -7.35 -7.77 -10.09
N VAL A 60 -8.34 -7.67 -9.19
CA VAL A 60 -9.75 -7.41 -9.52
C VAL A 60 -10.07 -5.91 -9.63
N GLY A 61 -9.05 -5.05 -9.63
CA GLY A 61 -9.19 -3.61 -9.88
C GLY A 61 -9.59 -2.77 -8.67
N ARG A 62 -9.58 -3.32 -7.44
CA ARG A 62 -9.80 -2.50 -6.23
C ARG A 62 -8.61 -1.57 -6.01
N ARG A 63 -8.87 -0.28 -5.83
CA ARG A 63 -7.84 0.74 -5.55
C ARG A 63 -7.73 0.97 -4.06
N LEU A 64 -6.60 0.57 -3.47
CA LEU A 64 -6.39 0.59 -2.02
C LEU A 64 -5.33 1.61 -1.59
N SER A 65 -5.59 2.26 -0.47
CA SER A 65 -4.64 3.07 0.30
C SER A 65 -4.27 2.30 1.55
N ILE A 66 -2.98 1.98 1.70
CA ILE A 66 -2.47 1.15 2.78
C ILE A 66 -1.42 1.95 3.55
N ALA A 67 -1.69 2.19 4.83
CA ALA A 67 -0.70 2.72 5.75
C ALA A 67 0.15 1.58 6.29
N PHE A 68 1.46 1.73 6.22
CA PHE A 68 2.41 0.72 6.67
C PHE A 68 3.66 1.36 7.29
N THR A 69 4.46 0.54 7.94
CA THR A 69 5.79 0.87 8.45
C THR A 69 6.74 -0.30 8.19
N PHE A 70 8.04 -0.04 8.28
CA PHE A 70 9.07 -1.08 8.22
C PHE A 70 9.42 -1.57 9.62
N ARG A 71 9.56 -2.89 9.77
CA ARG A 71 10.12 -3.55 10.95
C ARG A 71 11.25 -4.46 10.50
N GLY A 72 12.47 -3.94 10.55
CA GLY A 72 13.61 -4.59 9.89
C GLY A 72 13.39 -4.63 8.37
N ASP A 73 13.44 -5.82 7.78
CA ASP A 73 13.20 -6.07 6.36
C ASP A 73 11.73 -6.37 6.01
N ARG A 74 10.81 -6.22 6.98
CA ARG A 74 9.39 -6.58 6.82
C ARG A 74 8.47 -5.37 6.80
N ILE A 75 7.40 -5.49 6.03
CA ILE A 75 6.30 -4.53 5.98
C ILE A 75 5.26 -4.90 7.04
N ARG A 76 4.98 -3.99 7.96
CA ARG A 76 3.81 -4.09 8.85
C ARG A 76 2.70 -3.21 8.34
N VAL A 77 1.62 -3.82 7.88
CA VAL A 77 0.39 -3.10 7.53
C VAL A 77 -0.31 -2.64 8.81
N ILE A 78 -0.56 -1.34 8.88
CA ILE A 78 -1.21 -0.67 10.03
C ILE A 78 -2.71 -0.52 9.77
N SER A 79 -3.06 -0.10 8.56
CA SER A 79 -4.44 0.03 8.08
C SER A 79 -4.51 -0.06 6.57
N ALA A 80 -5.54 -0.71 6.04
CA ALA A 80 -5.82 -0.77 4.61
C ALA A 80 -7.28 -0.42 4.35
N ARG A 81 -7.55 0.42 3.34
CA ARG A 81 -8.90 0.84 2.96
C ARG A 81 -8.96 1.17 1.48
N GLU A 82 -10.16 1.36 0.96
CA GLU A 82 -10.32 1.95 -0.36
C GLU A 82 -9.77 3.38 -0.40
N MET A 83 -9.15 3.72 -1.53
CA MET A 83 -8.69 5.08 -1.79
C MET A 83 -9.87 6.06 -1.74
N ASN A 84 -9.65 7.24 -1.18
CA ASN A 84 -10.59 8.34 -1.30
C ASN A 84 -10.47 9.02 -2.68
N ARG A 85 -11.34 9.98 -2.96
CA ARG A 85 -11.36 10.69 -4.26
C ARG A 85 -10.04 11.37 -4.59
N LYS A 86 -9.34 11.93 -3.61
CA LYS A 86 -8.05 12.62 -3.81
C LYS A 86 -6.95 11.60 -4.13
N GLU A 87 -6.83 10.55 -3.33
CA GLU A 87 -5.88 9.45 -3.53
C GLU A 87 -6.09 8.76 -4.88
N ARG A 88 -7.34 8.52 -5.30
CA ARG A 88 -7.61 7.94 -6.64
C ARG A 88 -7.10 8.81 -7.78
N ARG A 89 -7.23 10.14 -7.66
CA ARG A 89 -6.75 11.08 -8.69
C ARG A 89 -5.22 11.08 -8.73
N GLU A 90 -4.58 11.10 -7.57
CA GLU A 90 -3.13 11.02 -7.44
C GLU A 90 -2.58 9.71 -8.01
N TYR A 91 -3.19 8.58 -7.65
CA TYR A 91 -2.81 7.27 -8.16
C TYR A 91 -2.95 7.17 -9.68
N SER A 92 -4.09 7.62 -10.24
CA SER A 92 -4.34 7.51 -11.69
C SER A 92 -3.33 8.33 -12.51
N ARG A 93 -2.93 9.52 -12.03
CA ARG A 93 -1.90 10.34 -12.69
C ARG A 93 -0.52 9.64 -12.70
N ASN A 94 -0.16 8.99 -11.60
CA ASN A 94 1.09 8.24 -11.52
C ASN A 94 1.05 6.98 -12.41
N GLU A 95 -0.08 6.27 -12.43
CA GLU A 95 -0.33 5.10 -13.28
C GLU A 95 -0.19 5.46 -14.77
N GLU A 96 -0.78 6.57 -15.22
CA GLU A 96 -0.60 7.10 -16.59
C GLU A 96 0.86 7.41 -16.91
N THR A 97 1.59 7.99 -15.95
CA THR A 97 3.01 8.34 -16.12
C THR A 97 3.88 7.09 -16.22
N GLN A 98 3.62 6.07 -15.40
CA GLN A 98 4.31 4.78 -15.45
C GLN A 98 4.08 4.09 -16.80
N ILE A 99 2.83 4.02 -17.26
CA ILE A 99 2.47 3.43 -18.56
C ILE A 99 3.18 4.17 -19.70
N ALA A 100 3.16 5.51 -19.69
CA ALA A 100 3.84 6.29 -20.71
C ALA A 100 5.37 6.03 -20.74
N ALA A 101 5.98 5.88 -19.56
CA ALA A 101 7.41 5.58 -19.43
C ALA A 101 7.76 4.14 -19.88
N GLU A 102 6.86 3.18 -19.69
CA GLU A 102 7.01 1.80 -20.17
C GLU A 102 6.89 1.70 -21.69
N ILE A 103 5.91 2.39 -22.29
CA ILE A 103 5.71 2.40 -23.76
C ILE A 103 6.89 3.07 -24.49
N SER A 104 7.55 4.02 -23.83
CA SER A 104 8.67 4.77 -24.42
C SER A 104 10.03 4.05 -24.33
N ARG A 105 10.09 2.84 -23.75
CA ARG A 105 11.29 1.98 -23.72
C ARG A 105 11.29 0.98 -24.85
#